data_AF-A0A7C7HVU0-F1
#
_entry.id   AF-A0A7C7HVU0-F1
#
_cell.length_a   1.000
_cell.length_b   1.000
_cell.length_c   1.000
_cell.angle_alpha   90.00
_cell.angle_beta   90.00
_cell.angle_gamma   90.00
#
_symmetry.space_group_name_H-M   'P 1'
#
loop_
_entity.id
_entity.type
_entity.pdbx_description
1 polymer ?
#
loop_
_entity_poly.entity_id
_entity_poly.type
_entity_poly.pdbx_seq_one_letter_code
_entity_poly.pdbx_strand_id
1 'polypeptide(L)'
;MLSSKGNEIITEGMPLGAIQIPGNGQPILSFVEHQTTGGYPKLANVISADLYKVGQLKPGDQFQFQLAAFPEAERARLEQENYIRSLKALCR
;
A
#
# COMPACT_ATOMS: atom_id res chain seq x y z
N MET A 1 7.66 -15.56 9.49
CA MET A 1 7.48 -16.85 10.20
C MET A 1 6.22 -16.74 11.03
N LEU A 2 5.24 -17.62 10.81
CA LEU A 2 3.98 -17.66 11.57
C LEU A 2 4.23 -18.35 12.92
N SER A 3 3.83 -17.71 14.02
CA SER A 3 3.95 -18.24 15.38
C SER A 3 2.94 -19.37 15.61
N SER A 4 3.32 -20.36 16.40
CA SER A 4 2.63 -21.64 16.62
C SER A 4 1.39 -21.57 17.54
N LYS A 5 0.68 -20.43 17.57
CA LYS A 5 -0.63 -20.28 18.20
C LYS A 5 -1.54 -19.62 17.19
N GLY A 6 -2.58 -20.34 16.76
CA GLY A 6 -3.32 -20.12 15.51
C GLY A 6 -4.14 -18.83 15.36
N ASN A 7 -3.65 -17.68 15.81
CA ASN A 7 -4.08 -16.33 15.44
C ASN A 7 -3.16 -15.20 15.99
N GLU A 8 -2.02 -15.51 16.61
CA GLU A 8 -1.09 -14.48 17.12
C GLU A 8 -0.02 -14.15 16.08
N ILE A 9 -0.11 -12.94 15.52
CA ILE A 9 0.92 -12.38 14.64
C ILE A 9 1.87 -11.54 15.47
N ILE A 10 3.16 -11.78 15.29
CA ILE A 10 4.22 -10.98 15.92
C ILE A 10 4.08 -9.56 15.41
N THR A 11 4.01 -8.59 16.33
CA THR A 11 3.97 -7.17 15.99
C THR A 11 5.12 -6.82 15.05
N GLU A 12 4.77 -6.30 13.88
CA GLU A 12 5.73 -5.93 12.85
C GLU A 12 5.46 -4.51 12.34
N GLY A 13 6.48 -3.93 11.70
CA GLY A 13 6.37 -2.63 11.08
C GLY A 13 5.23 -2.60 10.05
N MET A 14 4.52 -1.48 10.01
CA MET A 14 3.43 -1.28 9.07
C MET A 14 3.88 -0.32 7.97
N PRO A 15 4.04 -0.79 6.72
CA PRO A 15 4.34 0.09 5.61
C PRO A 15 3.10 0.89 5.18
N LEU A 16 3.34 2.05 4.58
CA LEU A 16 2.30 2.81 3.90
C LEU A 16 1.74 1.99 2.73
N GLY A 17 0.41 1.92 2.61
CA GLY A 17 -0.28 1.13 1.60
C GLY A 17 -0.52 -0.33 1.99
N ALA A 18 -0.21 -0.75 3.22
CA ALA A 18 -0.47 -2.10 3.68
C ALA A 18 -1.98 -2.43 3.71
N ILE A 19 -2.37 -3.60 3.22
CA ILE A 19 -3.74 -4.10 3.26
C ILE A 19 -3.83 -5.15 4.36
N GLN A 20 -4.42 -4.79 5.49
CA GLN A 20 -4.61 -5.64 6.67
C GLN A 20 -5.95 -6.36 6.63
N ILE A 21 -5.99 -7.59 7.12
CA ILE A 21 -7.22 -8.38 7.26
C ILE A 21 -7.48 -8.67 8.75
N PRO A 22 -8.33 -7.90 9.43
CA PRO A 22 -8.74 -8.17 10.80
C PRO A 22 -9.62 -9.43 10.89
N GLY A 23 -9.93 -9.87 12.12
CA GLY A 23 -10.72 -11.08 12.36
C GLY A 23 -12.16 -11.06 11.80
N ASN A 24 -12.70 -9.88 11.47
CA ASN A 24 -13.99 -9.73 10.79
C ASN A 24 -13.90 -9.89 9.26
N GLY A 25 -12.70 -10.08 8.70
CA GLY A 25 -12.45 -10.28 7.28
C GLY A 25 -12.55 -9.03 6.40
N GLN A 26 -12.84 -7.86 6.96
CA GLN A 26 -12.97 -6.62 6.17
C GLN A 26 -11.61 -5.96 5.97
N PRO A 27 -11.11 -5.80 4.74
CA PRO A 27 -9.78 -5.25 4.50
C PRO A 27 -9.66 -3.79 4.96
N ILE A 28 -8.53 -3.46 5.59
CA ILE A 28 -8.16 -2.09 5.98
C ILE A 28 -6.89 -1.72 5.22
N LEU A 29 -6.95 -0.64 4.45
CA LEU A 29 -5.77 -0.05 3.80
C LEU A 29 -5.14 1.00 4.74
N SER A 30 -3.89 0.77 5.14
CA SER A 30 -3.09 1.70 5.94
C SER A 30 -2.57 2.85 5.09
N PHE A 31 -2.97 4.07 5.42
CA PHE A 31 -2.53 5.28 4.72
C PHE A 31 -1.77 6.24 5.66
N VAL A 32 -1.60 7.52 5.33
CA VAL A 32 -0.64 8.44 5.99
C VAL A 32 -0.73 8.55 7.52
N GLU A 33 -1.89 8.30 8.12
CA GLU A 33 -2.12 8.36 9.57
C GLU A 33 -2.20 6.96 10.22
N HIS A 34 -1.55 5.95 9.62
CA HIS A 34 -1.57 4.58 10.15
C HIS A 34 -0.66 4.41 11.37
N GLN A 35 -1.00 3.44 12.22
CA GLN A 35 -0.12 3.03 13.32
C GLN A 35 1.20 2.49 12.78
N THR A 36 2.32 2.85 13.43
CA THR A 36 3.67 2.43 13.00
C THR A 36 3.89 0.91 13.09
N THR A 37 3.11 0.24 13.94
CA THR A 37 3.13 -1.21 14.15
C THR A 37 1.72 -1.79 14.07
N GLY A 38 1.61 -3.07 13.71
CA GLY A 38 0.32 -3.76 13.68
C GLY A 38 0.44 -5.24 13.98
N GLY A 39 -0.69 -5.82 14.41
CA GLY A 39 -0.84 -7.23 14.73
C GLY A 39 -1.78 -8.00 13.80
N TYR A 40 -2.28 -7.37 12.73
CA TYR A 40 -3.13 -8.04 11.75
C TYR A 40 -2.32 -8.56 10.55
N PRO A 41 -2.75 -9.67 9.94
CA PRO A 41 -2.09 -10.20 8.75
C PRO A 41 -2.21 -9.18 7.62
N LYS A 42 -1.09 -8.93 6.95
CA LYS A 42 -1.04 -8.13 5.73
C LYS A 42 -1.18 -9.06 4.53
N LEU A 43 -2.22 -8.84 3.73
CA LEU A 43 -2.48 -9.62 2.52
C LEU A 43 -1.62 -9.14 1.35
N ALA A 44 -1.50 -7.83 1.20
CA ALA A 44 -0.79 -7.19 0.10
C ALA A 44 -0.36 -5.76 0.49
N ASN A 45 0.41 -5.11 -0.38
CA ASN A 45 0.81 -3.71 -0.23
C ASN A 45 0.57 -2.97 -1.55
N VAL A 46 -0.04 -1.79 -1.49
CA VAL A 46 -0.16 -0.89 -2.65
C VAL A 46 1.23 -0.39 -3.04
N ILE A 47 1.54 -0.40 -4.33
CA ILE A 47 2.83 0.10 -4.82
C ILE A 47 2.94 1.61 -4.58
N SER A 48 4.14 2.11 -4.32
CA SER A 48 4.37 3.53 -4.06
C SER A 48 3.87 4.41 -5.20
N ALA A 49 4.02 3.96 -6.44
CA ALA A 49 3.58 4.66 -7.63
C ALA A 49 2.07 4.96 -7.64
N ASP A 50 1.24 4.16 -6.97
CA ASP A 50 -0.22 4.27 -7.00
C ASP A 50 -0.83 4.88 -5.73
N LEU A 51 -0.01 5.20 -4.72
CA LEU A 51 -0.51 5.75 -3.45
C LEU A 51 -1.27 7.07 -3.62
N TYR A 52 -0.93 7.87 -4.62
CA TYR A 52 -1.66 9.11 -4.91
C TYR A 52 -3.12 8.85 -5.32
N LYS A 53 -3.41 7.71 -5.97
CA LYS A 53 -4.78 7.31 -6.35
C LYS A 53 -5.61 7.00 -5.11
N VAL A 54 -5.01 6.27 -4.17
CA VAL A 54 -5.62 5.95 -2.88
C VAL A 54 -5.95 7.22 -2.09
N GLY A 55 -5.02 8.19 -2.06
CA GLY A 55 -5.23 9.47 -1.38
C GLY A 55 -6.36 10.35 -1.95
N GLN A 56 -6.90 10.00 -3.12
CA GLN A 56 -8.02 10.72 -3.75
C GLN A 56 -9.38 10.01 -3.54
N LEU A 57 -9.39 8.80 -2.96
CA LEU A 57 -10.62 8.04 -2.74
C LEU A 57 -11.54 8.73 -1.71
N LYS A 58 -12.85 8.67 -1.97
CA LYS A 58 -13.92 9.16 -1.11
C LYS A 58 -14.81 8.00 -0.64
N PRO A 59 -15.57 8.17 0.46
CA PRO A 59 -16.58 7.19 0.86
C PRO A 59 -17.55 6.89 -0.29
N GLY A 60 -17.69 5.60 -0.62
CA GLY A 60 -18.55 5.13 -1.71
C GLY A 60 -17.86 4.97 -3.06
N ASP A 61 -16.62 5.43 -3.23
CA ASP A 61 -15.85 5.18 -4.45
C ASP A 61 -15.63 3.67 -4.66
N GLN A 62 -15.75 3.24 -5.91
CA GLN A 62 -15.49 1.87 -6.31
C GLN A 62 -14.13 1.77 -6.97
N PHE A 63 -13.35 0.77 -6.58
CA PHE A 63 -12.05 0.49 -7.15
C PHE A 63 -11.75 -1.01 -7.04
N GLN A 64 -10.73 -1.46 -7.76
CA GLN A 64 -10.26 -2.84 -7.72
C GLN A 64 -8.74 -2.86 -7.58
N PHE A 65 -8.23 -3.84 -6.86
CA PHE A 65 -6.80 -4.11 -6.82
C PHE A 65 -6.40 -4.96 -8.01
N GLN A 66 -5.31 -4.57 -8.66
CA GLN A 66 -4.62 -5.39 -9.65
C GLN A 66 -3.34 -5.94 -9.01
N LEU A 67 -3.11 -7.25 -9.18
CA LEU A 67 -1.86 -7.86 -8.76
C LEU A 67 -0.72 -7.32 -9.62
N ALA A 68 0.35 -6.86 -8.98
CA ALA A 68 1.55 -6.40 -9.65
C ALA A 68 2.75 -7.22 -9.17
N ALA A 69 3.57 -7.67 -10.12
CA ALA A 69 4.85 -8.27 -9.78
C ALA A 69 5.85 -7.19 -9.36
N PHE A 70 6.86 -7.57 -8.57
CA PHE A 70 7.89 -6.62 -8.11
C PHE A 70 8.57 -5.83 -9.24
N PRO A 71 8.96 -6.42 -10.39
CA PRO A 71 9.54 -5.65 -11.50
C PRO A 71 8.58 -4.62 -12.10
N GLU A 72 7.28 -4.91 -12.11
CA GLU A 72 6.26 -3.99 -12.61
C GLU A 72 6.09 -2.79 -11.67
N ALA A 73 6.08 -3.06 -10.36
CA ALA A 73 6.03 -2.04 -9.32
C ALA A 73 7.24 -1.10 -9.40
N GLU A 74 8.45 -1.64 -9.59
CA GLU A 74 9.67 -0.84 -9.69
C GLU A 74 9.69 -0.02 -10.99
N ARG A 75 9.28 -0.60 -12.12
CA ARG A 75 9.14 0.14 -13.38
C ARG A 75 8.17 1.31 -13.25
N ALA A 76 6.99 1.08 -12.64
CA ALA A 76 6.00 2.12 -12.43
C ALA A 76 6.54 3.26 -11.53
N ARG A 77 7.32 2.92 -10.50
CA ARG A 77 7.98 3.92 -9.63
C ARG A 77 8.97 4.78 -10.43
N LEU A 78 9.81 4.16 -11.25
CA LEU A 78 10.79 4.87 -12.08
C LEU A 78 10.12 5.76 -13.15
N GLU A 79 9.06 5.28 -13.79
CA GLU A 79 8.26 6.05 -14.74
C GLU A 79 7.64 7.30 -14.09
N GLN A 80 7.06 7.15 -12.91
CA GLN A 80 6.52 8.27 -12.14
C GLN A 80 7.59 9.30 -11.78
N GLU A 81 8.75 8.85 -11.30
CA GLU A 81 9.87 9.75 -10.96
C GLU A 81 10.39 10.51 -12.18
N ASN A 82 10.55 9.84 -13.31
CA ASN A 82 10.98 10.45 -14.56
C ASN A 82 9.97 11.48 -15.05
N TYR A 83 8.68 11.18 -14.96
CA TYR A 83 7.62 12.12 -15.29
C TYR A 83 7.69 13.38 -14.42
N ILE A 84 7.75 13.23 -13.09
CA ILE A 84 7.87 14.38 -12.17
C ILE A 84 9.14 15.20 -12.46
N ARG A 85 10.27 14.54 -12.76
CA ARG A 85 11.51 15.24 -13.12
C ARG A 85 11.35 16.04 -14.42
N SER A 86 10.66 15.51 -15.43
CA SER A 86 10.40 16.21 -16.68
C SER A 86 9.55 17.47 -16.49
N LEU A 87 8.54 17.43 -15.61
CA LEU A 87 7.72 18.60 -15.27
C LEU A 87 8.57 19.73 -14.66
N LYS A 88 9.51 19.39 -13.76
CA LYS A 88 10.44 20.38 -13.21
C LYS A 88 11.33 21.04 -14.27
N ALA A 89 11.69 20.30 -15.32
CA ALA A 89 12.49 20.84 -16.42
C ALA A 89 11.68 21.78 -17.32
N LEU A 90 10.36 21.56 -17.44
CA LEU A 90 9.43 22.36 -18.24
C LEU A 90 9.02 23.68 -17.56
N CYS A 91 9.01 23.74 -16.22
CA CYS A 91 8.65 24.93 -15.46
C CYS A 91 9.82 25.92 -15.27
N ARG A 92 10.75 26.02 -16.23
CA ARG A 92 11.82 27.03 -16.24
C ARG A 92 11.40 28.32 -16.91
#